data_AF-A0A7X6U3F4-F1
#
_entry.id   AF-A0A7X6U3F4-F1
#
_cell.length_a   1.000
_cell.length_b   1.000
_cell.length_c   1.000
_cell.angle_alpha   90.00
_cell.angle_beta   90.00
_cell.angle_gamma   90.00
#
_symmetry.space_group_name_H-M   'P 1'
#
loop_
_entity.id
_entity.type
_entity.pdbx_description
1 polymer ?
#
loop_
_entity_poly.entity_id
_entity_poly.type
_entity_poly.pdbx_seq_one_letter_code
_entity_poly.pdbx_strand_id
1 'polypeptide(L)' 'ETFIYCQEMVANGEVDHLIAERVWQELAKALMQAKPARSFEFLLEVGALERVLTGFVWTDEAAAAIALAVQKRLPQHLR' A
#
# COMPACT_ATOMS: atom_id res chain seq x y z
N GLU A 1 8.99 14.83 -10.41
CA GLU A 1 9.07 15.70 -9.22
C GLU A 1 8.32 15.12 -8.03
N THR A 2 6.97 14.96 -8.08
CA THR A 2 6.16 14.42 -6.96
C THR A 2 6.66 13.09 -6.40
N PHE A 3 7.05 12.16 -7.27
CA PHE A 3 7.60 10.87 -6.86
C PHE A 3 8.89 11.02 -6.02
N ILE A 4 9.77 11.93 -6.41
CA ILE A 4 11.03 12.20 -5.68
C ILE A 4 10.72 12.85 -4.33
N TYR A 5 9.78 13.79 -4.25
CA TYR A 5 9.35 14.34 -2.97
C TYR A 5 8.82 13.25 -2.02
N CYS A 6 8.06 12.28 -2.52
CA CYS A 6 7.61 11.16 -1.68
C CYS A 6 8.78 10.32 -1.16
N GLN A 7 9.80 10.05 -2.00
CA GLN A 7 11.01 9.35 -1.57
C GLN A 7 11.79 10.16 -0.51
N GLU A 8 11.86 11.48 -0.65
CA GLU A 8 12.49 12.37 0.33
C GLU A 8 11.74 12.39 1.66
N MET A 9 10.41 12.49 1.64
CA MET A 9 9.57 12.40 2.84
C MET A 9 9.79 11.07 3.58
N VAL A 10 9.85 9.97 2.82
CA VAL A 10 10.20 8.66 3.38
C VAL A 10 11.61 8.73 3.97
N ALA A 11 12.63 9.15 3.23
CA ALA A 11 14.00 9.24 3.72
C ALA A 11 14.15 10.09 5.00
N ASN A 12 13.34 11.15 5.13
CA ASN A 12 13.29 12.02 6.31
C ASN A 12 12.54 11.41 7.52
N GLY A 13 11.98 10.21 7.38
CA GLY A 13 11.28 9.50 8.45
C GLY A 13 9.83 9.95 8.67
N GLU A 14 9.25 10.73 7.76
CA GLU A 14 7.89 11.26 7.95
C GLU A 14 6.83 10.17 8.08
N VAL A 15 7.02 9.06 7.36
CA VAL A 15 6.11 7.90 7.41
C VAL A 15 6.22 7.11 8.72
N ASP A 16 7.33 7.23 9.45
CA ASP A 16 7.56 6.51 10.72
C ASP A 16 6.72 7.10 11.86
N HIS A 17 6.23 8.34 11.69
CA HIS A 17 5.32 9.00 12.62
C HIS A 17 3.85 8.60 12.43
N LEU A 18 3.53 7.81 11.40
CA LEU A 18 2.17 7.33 11.17
C LEU A 18 1.78 6.32 12.25
N ILE A 19 0.63 6.55 12.90
CA ILE A 19 0.05 5.58 13.81
C ILE A 19 -0.60 4.43 13.02
N ALA A 20 -0.59 3.23 13.61
CA ALA A 20 -1.16 2.02 12.99
C ALA A 20 -2.61 2.21 12.51
N GLU A 21 -3.43 2.93 13.28
CA GLU A 21 -4.82 3.24 12.89
C GLU A 21 -4.89 3.96 11.54
N ARG A 22 -4.02 4.95 11.31
CA ARG A 22 -4.03 5.70 10.05
C ARG A 22 -3.53 4.83 8.90
N VAL A 23 -2.53 4.00 9.14
CA VAL A 23 -2.03 3.03 8.15
C VAL A 23 -3.16 2.09 7.72
N TRP A 24 -3.89 1.50 8.67
CA TRP A 24 -5.00 0.60 8.37
C TRP A 24 -6.15 1.27 7.62
N GLN A 25 -6.52 2.51 8.01
CA GLN A 25 -7.57 3.24 7.31
C GLN A 25 -7.22 3.54 5.85
N GLU A 26 -5.99 3.96 5.56
CA GLU A 26 -5.57 4.21 4.17
C GLU A 26 -5.41 2.90 3.38
N LEU A 27 -4.94 1.83 4.02
CA LEU A 27 -4.84 0.51 3.40
C LEU A 27 -6.23 -0.02 2.98
N ALA A 28 -7.23 0.10 3.85
CA ALA A 28 -8.60 -0.29 3.54
C ALA A 28 -9.14 0.49 2.33
N LYS A 29 -8.88 1.80 2.25
CA LYS A 29 -9.25 2.63 1.09
C LYS A 29 -8.51 2.21 -0.17
N ALA A 30 -7.23 1.85 -0.07
CA ALA A 30 -6.43 1.37 -1.20
C ALA A 30 -7.00 0.07 -1.79
N LEU A 31 -7.40 -0.87 -0.94
CA LEU A 31 -8.06 -2.12 -1.34
C LEU A 31 -9.41 -1.91 -2.04
N MET A 32 -10.07 -0.78 -1.82
CA MET A 32 -11.33 -0.44 -2.50
C MET A 32 -11.14 0.24 -3.86
N GLN A 33 -9.91 0.57 -4.26
CA GLN A 33 -9.65 1.21 -5.55
C GLN A 33 -9.85 0.24 -6.73
N ALA A 34 -10.01 0.79 -7.93
CA ALA A 34 -10.13 -0.02 -9.15
C ALA A 34 -8.88 -0.87 -9.46
N LYS A 35 -7.70 -0.44 -9.00
CA LYS A 35 -6.43 -1.15 -9.15
C LYS A 35 -5.61 -1.10 -7.85
N PRO A 36 -5.98 -1.88 -6.82
CA PRO A 36 -5.35 -1.77 -5.50
C PRO A 36 -3.85 -2.09 -5.50
N ALA A 37 -3.41 -3.01 -6.36
CA ALA A 37 -2.00 -3.36 -6.52
C ALA A 37 -1.10 -2.13 -6.76
N ARG A 38 -1.60 -1.11 -7.47
CA ARG A 38 -0.85 0.13 -7.73
C ARG A 38 -0.48 0.89 -6.46
N SER A 39 -1.30 0.83 -5.41
CA SER A 39 -0.99 1.47 -4.13
C SER A 39 0.18 0.76 -3.42
N PHE A 40 0.21 -0.57 -3.45
CA PHE A 40 1.31 -1.34 -2.86
C PHE A 40 2.60 -1.21 -3.67
N GLU A 41 2.49 -1.29 -5.01
CA GLU A 41 3.62 -1.03 -5.92
C GLU A 41 4.21 0.36 -5.68
N PHE A 42 3.37 1.39 -5.56
CA PHE A 42 3.84 2.75 -5.27
C PHE A 42 4.55 2.83 -3.91
N LEU A 43 3.98 2.25 -2.85
CA LEU A 43 4.62 2.22 -1.53
C LEU A 43 5.98 1.50 -1.56
N LEU A 44 6.11 0.45 -2.39
CA LEU A 44 7.37 -0.25 -2.62
C LEU A 44 8.37 0.64 -3.37
N GLU A 45 7.95 1.27 -4.46
CA GLU A 45 8.77 2.15 -5.30
C GLU A 45 9.33 3.36 -4.53
N VAL A 46 8.55 3.93 -3.61
CA VAL A 46 9.00 5.05 -2.76
C VAL A 46 9.71 4.60 -1.48
N GLY A 47 9.81 3.30 -1.22
CA GLY A 47 10.46 2.74 -0.03
C GLY A 47 9.67 2.88 1.27
N ALA A 48 8.37 3.21 1.20
CA ALA A 48 7.52 3.36 2.37
C ALA A 48 7.00 2.01 2.89
N LEU A 49 6.82 1.02 2.02
CA LEU A 49 6.08 -0.22 2.32
C LEU A 49 6.59 -0.94 3.56
N GLU A 50 7.90 -1.20 3.65
CA GLU A 50 8.50 -1.93 4.78
C GLU A 50 8.41 -1.16 6.09
N ARG A 51 8.36 0.18 6.03
CA ARG A 51 8.28 1.03 7.23
C ARG A 51 6.89 1.08 7.82
N VAL A 52 5.87 1.16 6.96
CA VAL A 52 4.46 1.22 7.40
C VAL A 52 3.83 -0.15 7.62
N LEU A 53 4.33 -1.19 6.93
CA LEU A 53 3.88 -2.58 7.07
C LEU A 53 5.08 -3.49 7.35
N THR A 54 5.66 -3.37 8.54
CA THR A 54 6.85 -4.14 8.93
C THR A 54 6.58 -5.66 8.88
N GLY A 55 7.46 -6.39 8.17
CA GLY A 55 7.35 -7.83 7.98
C GLY A 55 6.36 -8.26 6.88
N PHE A 56 5.69 -7.32 6.23
CA PHE A 56 4.85 -7.61 5.07
C PHE A 56 5.71 -7.80 3.82
N VAL A 57 5.42 -8.85 3.06
CA VAL A 57 6.08 -9.14 1.78
C VAL A 57 5.07 -8.98 0.67
N TRP A 58 5.32 -8.03 -0.23
CA TRP A 58 4.55 -7.89 -1.46
C TRP A 58 5.15 -8.80 -2.55
N THR A 59 4.33 -9.68 -3.11
CA THR A 59 4.75 -10.63 -4.15
C THR A 59 3.88 -10.52 -5.40
N ASP A 60 4.37 -11.08 -6.50
CA ASP A 60 3.62 -11.18 -7.76
C ASP A 60 2.34 -12.01 -7.58
N GLU A 61 2.36 -13.05 -6.75
CA GLU A 61 1.17 -13.82 -6.40
C GLU A 61 0.13 -12.98 -5.67
N ALA A 62 0.57 -12.13 -4.72
CA ALA A 62 -0.33 -11.22 -4.01
C ALA A 62 -0.96 -10.19 -4.96
N ALA A 63 -0.17 -9.63 -5.87
CA ALA A 63 -0.64 -8.71 -6.90
C ALA A 63 -1.70 -9.39 -7.81
N ALA A 64 -1.43 -10.62 -8.26
CA ALA A 64 -2.35 -11.40 -9.08
C ALA A 64 -3.64 -11.75 -8.32
N ALA A 65 -3.54 -12.15 -7.05
CA ALA A 65 -4.69 -12.50 -6.22
C ALA A 65 -5.63 -11.31 -6.03
N ILE A 66 -5.09 -10.11 -5.76
CA ILE A 66 -5.88 -8.89 -5.61
C ILE A 66 -6.53 -8.49 -6.94
N ALA A 67 -5.80 -8.56 -8.06
CA ALA A 67 -6.37 -8.29 -9.38
C ALA A 67 -7.53 -9.25 -9.70
N LEU A 68 -7.39 -10.52 -9.35
CA LEU A 68 -8.44 -11.53 -9.50
C LEU A 68 -9.65 -11.23 -8.60
N ALA A 69 -9.42 -10.79 -7.37
CA ALA A 69 -10.50 -10.41 -6.44
C ALA A 69 -11.33 -9.24 -6.97
N VAL A 70 -10.68 -8.22 -7.55
CA VAL A 70 -11.36 -7.12 -8.25
C VAL A 70 -12.19 -7.64 -9.42
N GLN A 71 -11.60 -8.48 -10.28
CA GLN A 71 -12.30 -9.05 -11.45
C GLN A 71 -13.54 -9.85 -11.05
N LYS A 72 -13.42 -10.64 -9.98
CA LYS A 72 -14.51 -11.47 -9.42
C LYS A 72 -15.50 -10.69 -8.56
N ARG A 73 -15.28 -9.38 -8.35
CA ARG A 73 -16.08 -8.52 -7.48
C ARG A 73 -16.23 -9.09 -6.06
N LEU A 74 -15.16 -9.72 -5.57
CA LEU A 74 -15.13 -10.19 -4.18
C LEU A 74 -15.10 -8.98 -3.24
N PRO A 75 -15.67 -9.11 -2.03
CA PRO A 75 -15.53 -8.08 -1.02
C PRO A 75 -14.06 -7.86 -0.67
N GLN A 76 -13.60 -6.62 -0.80
CA GLN A 76 -12.22 -6.20 -0.48
C GLN A 76 -12.17 -5.35 0.80
N HIS A 77 -13.23 -5.39 1.61
CA HIS A 77 -13.26 -4.73 2.91
C HIS A 77 -12.64 -5.66 3.95
N LEU A 78 -11.75 -5.11 4.78
CA LEU A 78 -11.26 -5.78 5.98
C LEU A 78 -12.37 -5.67 7.04
N ARG A 79 -12.83 -6.80 7.57
CA ARG A 79 -13.76 -6.88 8.70
C ARG A 79 -13.01 -7.33 9.94
#